data_AF-A0A8T9AN01-F1
#
_entry.id   AF-A0A8T9AN01-F1
#
_cell.length_a   1.000
_cell.length_b   1.000
_cell.length_c   1.000
_cell.angle_alpha   90.00
_cell.angle_beta   90.00
_cell.angle_gamma   90.00
#
_symmetry.space_group_name_H-M   'P 1'
#
loop_
_entity.id
_entity.type
_entity.pdbx_description
1 polymer ?
#
loop_
_entity_poly.entity_id
_entity_poly.type
_entity_poly.pdbx_seq_one_letter_code
_entity_poly.pdbx_strand_id
1 'polypeptide(L)'
;MTAPRKPAAFRIEPEAAPVQEASKTRQAEPPRKTRGLKTDVALVIPAEVDVFDVPDIVAAEPPPAVAPRKRSLFGSIFFGAIGVLVSLAVGLWTDKLIRDLFARAEWLGWLAAGTAALAILALVVILIREFLAIARLAE
;
A
#
# COMPACT_ATOMS: atom_id res chain seq x y z
N MET A 1 -36.27 0.11 27.68
CA MET A 1 -35.29 -1.00 27.65
C MET A 1 -35.67 -1.93 26.50
N THR A 2 -34.94 -1.89 25.40
CA THR A 2 -35.21 -2.67 24.18
C THR A 2 -34.60 -4.06 24.32
N ALA A 3 -35.43 -5.11 24.29
CA ALA A 3 -34.96 -6.49 24.41
C ALA A 3 -34.12 -6.91 23.18
N PRO A 4 -33.05 -7.72 23.37
CA PRO A 4 -32.15 -8.09 22.28
C PRO A 4 -32.84 -9.08 21.32
N ARG A 5 -32.83 -8.76 20.01
CA ARG A 5 -33.34 -9.65 18.96
C ARG A 5 -32.37 -10.80 18.75
N LYS A 6 -32.88 -12.04 18.74
CA LYS A 6 -32.08 -13.23 18.42
C LYS A 6 -31.71 -13.22 16.93
N PRO A 7 -30.46 -13.57 16.56
CA PRO A 7 -30.07 -13.66 15.16
C PRO A 7 -30.77 -14.84 14.49
N ALA A 8 -31.32 -14.61 13.29
CA ALA A 8 -31.82 -15.66 12.41
C ALA A 8 -30.73 -15.98 11.38
N ALA A 9 -30.21 -17.21 11.39
CA ALA A 9 -29.31 -17.70 10.35
C ALA A 9 -30.14 -18.10 9.12
N PHE A 10 -29.83 -17.50 7.97
CA PHE A 10 -30.37 -17.92 6.67
C PHE A 10 -29.53 -19.08 6.13
N ARG A 11 -30.19 -20.12 5.61
CA ARG A 11 -29.51 -21.22 4.93
C ARG A 11 -29.26 -20.81 3.49
N ILE A 12 -28.01 -20.90 3.04
CA ILE A 12 -27.65 -20.72 1.63
C ILE A 12 -27.71 -22.11 1.00
N GLU A 13 -28.67 -22.33 0.12
CA GLU A 13 -28.69 -23.52 -0.74
C GLU A 13 -27.50 -23.40 -1.71
N PRO A 14 -26.60 -24.39 -1.79
CA PRO A 14 -25.47 -24.34 -2.72
C PRO A 14 -25.99 -24.44 -4.16
N GLU A 15 -25.53 -23.52 -5.01
CA GLU A 15 -25.68 -23.55 -6.46
C GLU A 15 -25.39 -24.97 -6.98
N ALA A 16 -26.34 -25.58 -7.70
CA ALA A 16 -26.16 -26.91 -8.27
C ALA A 16 -25.00 -26.87 -9.26
N ALA A 17 -23.95 -27.66 -9.00
CA ALA A 17 -22.80 -27.78 -9.87
C ALA A 17 -23.25 -28.20 -11.28
N PRO A 18 -22.74 -27.56 -12.36
CA PRO A 18 -23.08 -27.94 -13.72
C PRO A 18 -22.64 -29.38 -13.99
N VAL A 19 -23.59 -30.15 -14.51
CA VAL A 19 -23.46 -31.55 -14.90
C VAL A 19 -22.27 -31.71 -15.86
N GLN A 20 -21.27 -32.49 -15.42
CA GLN A 20 -20.16 -32.95 -16.25
C GLN A 20 -20.68 -33.97 -17.26
N GLU A 21 -20.78 -33.57 -18.53
CA GLU A 21 -20.90 -34.51 -19.64
C GLU A 21 -19.58 -35.26 -19.83
N ALA A 22 -19.59 -36.50 -19.35
CA ALA A 22 -19.01 -37.69 -19.96
C ALA A 22 -17.79 -37.52 -20.88
N SER A 23 -16.61 -37.79 -20.31
CA SER A 23 -15.70 -38.85 -20.74
C SER A 23 -15.77 -39.29 -22.21
N LYS A 24 -15.01 -38.62 -23.09
CA LYS A 24 -14.44 -39.25 -24.29
C LYS A 24 -12.92 -39.29 -24.18
N THR A 25 -12.44 -40.49 -23.85
CA THR A 25 -11.17 -41.12 -24.19
C THR A 25 -9.98 -40.19 -24.49
N ARG A 26 -9.08 -40.10 -23.51
CA ARG A 26 -7.71 -39.61 -23.64
C ARG A 26 -6.92 -40.59 -24.53
N GLN A 27 -6.77 -40.28 -25.82
CA GLN A 27 -5.76 -40.90 -26.68
C GLN A 27 -4.59 -39.90 -26.85
N ALA A 28 -3.38 -40.38 -26.58
CA ALA A 28 -2.16 -39.61 -26.64
C ALA A 28 -1.77 -39.34 -28.10
N GLU A 29 -1.71 -38.06 -28.49
CA GLU A 29 -1.31 -37.60 -29.82
C GLU A 29 0.09 -36.93 -29.73
N PRO A 30 1.01 -37.18 -30.70
CA PRO A 30 2.40 -36.74 -30.63
C PRO A 30 2.57 -35.20 -30.64
N PRO A 31 3.71 -34.67 -30.17
CA PRO A 31 3.90 -33.23 -29.97
C PRO A 31 3.73 -32.45 -31.28
N ARG A 32 2.71 -31.58 -31.28
CA ARG A 32 2.34 -30.70 -32.40
C ARG A 32 3.45 -29.66 -32.64
N LYS A 33 4.09 -29.72 -33.82
CA LYS A 33 4.99 -28.68 -34.30
C LYS A 33 4.23 -27.34 -34.42
N THR A 34 4.82 -26.26 -33.94
CA THR A 34 4.25 -24.91 -34.02
C THR A 34 4.16 -24.48 -35.49
N ARG A 35 2.94 -24.22 -35.95
CA ARG A 35 2.68 -23.63 -37.27
C ARG A 35 2.60 -22.12 -37.08
N GLY A 36 3.54 -21.38 -37.67
CA GLY A 36 3.55 -19.92 -37.64
C GLY A 36 2.20 -19.36 -38.07
N LEU A 37 1.59 -18.58 -37.18
CA LEU A 37 0.31 -17.93 -37.41
C LEU A 37 0.52 -16.87 -38.50
N LYS A 38 -0.12 -17.05 -39.65
CA LYS A 38 -0.25 -15.99 -40.65
C LYS A 38 -1.16 -14.92 -40.05
N THR A 39 -0.73 -13.67 -40.09
CA THR A 39 -1.54 -12.50 -39.72
C THR A 39 -2.71 -12.41 -40.67
N ASP A 40 -3.80 -13.09 -40.34
CA ASP A 40 -5.10 -12.80 -40.90
C ASP A 40 -5.65 -11.61 -40.11
N VAL A 41 -5.78 -10.48 -40.80
CA VAL A 41 -6.25 -9.23 -40.21
C VAL A 41 -7.72 -9.43 -39.88
N ALA A 42 -8.00 -9.84 -38.64
CA ALA A 42 -9.33 -9.84 -38.09
C ALA A 42 -9.84 -8.40 -38.08
N LEU A 43 -10.69 -8.07 -39.06
CA LEU A 43 -11.43 -6.82 -39.11
C LEU A 43 -12.38 -6.80 -37.91
N VAL A 44 -11.93 -6.20 -36.81
CA VAL A 44 -12.78 -5.89 -35.67
C VAL A 44 -13.70 -4.75 -36.12
N ILE A 45 -14.97 -5.05 -36.38
CA ILE A 45 -16.00 -4.03 -36.56
C ILE A 45 -16.36 -3.58 -35.13
N PRO A 46 -15.95 -2.39 -34.67
CA PRO A 46 -16.43 -1.87 -33.40
C PRO A 46 -17.94 -1.68 -33.49
N ALA A 47 -18.69 -2.08 -32.46
CA ALA A 47 -20.11 -1.79 -32.39
C ALA A 47 -20.30 -0.26 -32.36
N GLU A 48 -21.19 0.28 -33.20
CA GLU A 48 -21.44 1.73 -33.36
C GLU A 48 -21.99 2.44 -32.11
N VAL A 49 -22.20 1.72 -31.00
CA VAL A 49 -22.62 2.29 -29.71
C VAL A 49 -21.58 1.90 -28.67
N ASP A 50 -20.69 2.85 -28.39
CA ASP A 50 -19.76 2.73 -27.28
C ASP A 50 -20.54 2.91 -25.97
N VAL A 51 -20.59 1.86 -25.15
CA VAL A 51 -21.21 1.89 -23.81
C VAL A 51 -20.50 2.89 -22.89
N PHE A 52 -19.25 3.27 -23.21
CA PHE A 52 -18.50 4.31 -22.53
C PHE A 52 -18.82 5.74 -23.00
N ASP A 53 -19.56 5.92 -24.12
CA ASP A 53 -20.04 7.22 -24.62
C ASP A 53 -21.42 7.60 -24.06
N VAL A 54 -22.04 6.76 -23.22
CA VAL A 54 -23.21 7.17 -22.45
C VAL A 54 -22.72 7.94 -21.24
N PRO A 55 -22.93 9.27 -21.16
CA PRO A 55 -22.73 9.99 -19.93
C PRO A 55 -23.78 9.49 -18.92
N ASP A 56 -23.40 8.54 -18.08
CA ASP A 56 -24.12 8.18 -16.86
C ASP A 56 -23.97 9.33 -15.84
N ILE A 57 -24.53 10.49 -16.20
CA ILE A 57 -24.55 11.72 -15.40
C ILE A 57 -25.98 11.98 -14.95
N VAL A 58 -26.65 10.95 -14.44
CA VAL A 58 -27.94 11.14 -13.75
C VAL A 58 -27.91 10.40 -12.42
N ALA A 59 -27.81 11.21 -11.35
CA ALA A 59 -28.20 10.91 -9.97
C ALA A 59 -27.23 10.15 -9.05
N ALA A 60 -25.96 10.58 -9.00
CA ALA A 60 -25.23 10.53 -7.73
C ALA A 60 -25.24 11.94 -7.13
N GLU A 61 -26.12 12.19 -6.15
CA GLU A 61 -25.90 13.29 -5.21
C GLU A 61 -24.44 13.25 -4.75
N PRO A 62 -23.68 14.36 -4.78
CA PRO A 62 -22.34 14.36 -4.26
C PRO A 62 -22.40 13.86 -2.80
N PRO A 63 -21.60 12.86 -2.41
CA PRO A 63 -21.60 12.39 -1.03
C PRO A 63 -21.36 13.61 -0.11
N PRO A 64 -22.09 13.71 1.02
CA PRO A 64 -22.00 14.87 1.89
C PRO A 64 -20.53 15.16 2.21
N ALA A 65 -20.09 16.39 1.96
CA ALA A 65 -18.73 16.82 2.21
C ALA A 65 -18.34 16.44 3.65
N VAL A 66 -17.43 15.49 3.77
CA VAL A 66 -16.98 14.99 5.08
C VAL A 66 -16.34 16.17 5.80
N ALA A 67 -16.92 16.60 6.92
CA ALA A 67 -16.41 17.75 7.66
C ALA A 67 -14.91 17.54 7.98
N PRO A 68 -14.05 18.56 7.78
CA PRO A 68 -12.63 18.42 7.98
C PRO A 68 -12.36 17.99 9.42
N ARG A 69 -11.67 16.85 9.59
CA ARG A 69 -11.28 16.33 10.91
C ARG A 69 -10.44 17.38 11.63
N LYS A 70 -10.99 17.99 12.68
CA LYS A 70 -10.27 18.95 13.52
C LYS A 70 -9.12 18.21 14.23
N ARG A 71 -7.88 18.41 13.78
CA ARG A 71 -6.69 17.92 14.49
C ARG A 71 -6.60 18.63 15.84
N SER A 72 -6.44 17.86 16.92
CA SER A 72 -6.25 18.42 18.27
C SER A 72 -4.88 19.11 18.36
N LEU A 73 -4.86 20.42 18.63
CA LEU A 73 -3.65 21.20 18.84
C LEU A 73 -2.80 20.65 19.99
N PHE A 74 -3.46 20.27 21.10
CA PHE A 74 -2.80 19.66 22.25
C PHE A 74 -2.17 18.30 21.91
N GLY A 75 -2.82 17.51 21.06
CA GLY A 75 -2.26 16.25 20.56
C GLY A 75 -0.97 16.49 19.79
N SER A 76 -0.97 17.46 18.87
CA SER A 76 0.23 17.81 18.09
C SER A 76 1.38 18.30 18.99
N ILE A 77 1.09 19.11 20.00
CA ILE A 77 2.10 19.62 20.95
C ILE A 77 2.65 18.48 21.81
N PHE A 78 1.78 17.62 22.35
CA PHE A 78 2.20 16.48 23.18
C PHE A 78 3.11 15.52 22.41
N PHE A 79 2.70 15.10 21.21
CA PHE A 79 3.53 14.22 20.38
C PHE A 79 4.81 14.91 19.90
N GLY A 80 4.77 16.22 19.65
CA GLY A 80 5.97 17.01 19.37
C GLY A 80 6.95 17.02 20.54
N ALA A 81 6.47 17.29 21.76
CA ALA A 81 7.28 17.29 22.98
C ALA A 81 7.87 15.90 23.28
N ILE A 82 7.07 14.84 23.16
CA ILE A 82 7.56 13.46 23.28
C ILE A 82 8.62 13.17 22.21
N GLY A 83 8.39 13.57 20.96
CA GLY A 83 9.36 13.40 19.88
C GLY A 83 10.70 14.06 20.20
N VAL A 84 10.68 15.28 20.73
CA VAL A 84 11.89 16.00 21.17
C VAL A 84 12.59 15.25 22.31
N LEU A 85 11.86 14.82 23.34
CA LEU A 85 12.43 14.07 24.47
C LEU A 85 13.06 12.75 24.01
N VAL A 86 12.39 12.00 23.14
CA VAL A 86 12.91 10.73 22.58
C VAL A 86 14.14 10.98 21.74
N SER A 87 14.11 12.01 20.87
CA SER A 87 15.25 12.37 20.03
C SER A 87 16.47 12.75 20.88
N LEU A 88 16.26 13.51 21.95
CA LEU A 88 17.31 13.90 22.88
C LEU A 88 17.86 12.69 23.65
N ALA A 89 16.99 11.79 24.11
CA ALA A 89 17.40 10.57 24.78
C ALA A 89 18.28 9.68 23.89
N VAL A 90 17.85 9.47 22.64
CA VAL A 90 18.60 8.68 21.64
C VAL A 90 19.92 9.38 21.30
N GLY A 91 19.91 10.71 21.11
CA GLY A 91 21.10 11.50 20.81
C GLY A 91 22.15 11.41 21.93
N LEU A 92 21.75 11.63 23.19
CA LEU A 92 22.64 11.52 24.33
C LEU A 92 23.13 10.09 24.57
N TRP A 93 22.29 9.09 24.33
CA TRP A 93 22.70 7.68 24.39
C TRP A 93 23.75 7.36 23.33
N THR A 94 23.57 7.86 22.12
CA THR A 94 24.51 7.69 21.01
C THR A 94 25.83 8.41 21.28
N ASP A 95 25.81 9.63 21.82
CA ASP A 95 27.03 10.35 22.24
C ASP A 95 27.82 9.55 23.27
N LYS A 96 27.13 9.05 24.31
CA LYS A 96 27.76 8.20 25.33
C LYS A 96 28.34 6.93 24.74
N LEU A 97 27.59 6.26 23.86
CA LEU A 97 28.06 5.05 23.17
C LEU A 97 29.34 5.33 22.38
N ILE A 98 29.35 6.39 21.56
CA ILE A 98 30.53 6.77 20.76
C ILE A 98 31.72 7.08 21.68
N ARG A 99 31.50 7.83 22.76
CA ARG A 99 32.52 8.18 23.74
C ARG A 99 33.09 6.95 24.45
N ASP A 100 32.23 6.01 24.84
CA ASP A 100 32.62 4.75 25.46
C ASP A 100 33.41 3.87 24.49
N LEU A 101 33.08 3.89 23.19
CA LEU A 101 33.82 3.17 22.15
C LEU A 101 35.20 3.79 21.93
N PHE A 102 35.31 5.11 21.85
CA PHE A 102 36.59 5.81 21.76
C PHE A 102 37.50 5.52 22.97
N ALA A 103 36.92 5.47 24.18
CA ALA A 103 37.66 5.13 25.40
C ALA A 103 38.23 3.70 25.39
N ARG A 104 37.61 2.77 24.65
CA ARG A 104 38.05 1.38 24.53
C ARG A 104 39.07 1.19 23.43
N ALA A 105 38.80 1.72 22.23
CA ALA A 105 39.69 1.65 21.09
C ALA A 105 39.32 2.72 20.07
N GLU A 106 40.33 3.46 19.58
CA GLU A 106 40.11 4.61 18.69
C GLU A 106 39.41 4.22 17.37
N TRP A 107 39.80 3.09 16.76
CA TRP A 107 39.23 2.62 15.49
C TRP A 107 37.71 2.34 15.60
N LEU A 108 37.26 1.90 16.77
CA LEU A 108 35.85 1.58 17.03
C LEU A 108 35.02 2.86 17.18
N GLY A 109 35.61 3.90 17.77
CA GLY A 109 35.01 5.24 17.85
C GLY A 109 34.79 5.87 16.48
N TRP A 110 35.78 5.79 15.59
CA TRP A 110 35.64 6.26 14.20
C TRP A 110 34.55 5.51 13.43
N LEU A 111 34.44 4.19 13.61
CA LEU A 111 33.37 3.39 13.00
C LEU A 111 31.99 3.82 13.51
N ALA A 112 31.84 4.03 14.82
CA ALA A 112 30.59 4.49 15.42
C ALA A 112 30.21 5.91 14.97
N ALA A 113 31.18 6.82 14.92
CA ALA A 113 30.97 8.19 14.43
C ALA A 113 30.57 8.21 12.94
N GLY A 114 31.26 7.43 12.10
CA GLY A 114 30.96 7.32 10.68
C GLY A 114 29.57 6.73 10.42
N THR A 115 29.20 5.67 11.14
CA THR A 115 27.85 5.07 11.02
C THR A 115 26.75 5.99 11.55
N ALA A 116 26.99 6.73 12.64
CA ALA A 116 26.05 7.75 13.13
C ALA A 116 25.85 8.88 12.11
N ALA A 117 26.94 9.38 11.50
CA ALA A 117 26.86 10.40 10.45
C ALA A 117 26.07 9.90 9.22
N LEU A 118 26.31 8.64 8.81
CA LEU A 118 25.59 8.01 7.71
C LEU A 118 24.09 7.85 8.03
N ALA A 119 23.75 7.46 9.27
CA ALA A 119 22.36 7.35 9.71
C ALA A 119 21.64 8.71 9.67
N ILE A 120 22.29 9.79 10.09
CA ILE A 120 21.75 11.16 10.00
C ILE A 120 21.53 11.55 8.54
N LEU A 121 22.52 11.30 7.68
CA LEU A 121 22.44 11.62 6.25
C LEU A 121 21.27 10.86 5.59
N ALA A 122 21.16 9.56 5.86
CA ALA A 122 20.06 8.73 5.36
C ALA A 122 18.70 9.23 5.85
N LEU A 123 18.58 9.60 7.13
CA LEU A 123 17.35 10.17 7.69
C LEU A 123 16.95 11.46 6.95
N VAL A 124 17.90 12.38 6.70
CA VAL A 124 17.65 13.62 5.96
C VAL A 124 17.16 13.32 4.53
N VAL A 125 17.81 12.40 3.83
CA VAL A 125 17.39 11.99 2.47
C VAL A 125 15.97 11.41 2.48
N ILE A 126 15.64 10.57 3.46
CA ILE A 126 14.30 9.99 3.61
C ILE A 126 13.27 11.09 3.86
N LEU A 127 13.54 12.03 4.76
CA LEU A 127 12.65 13.15 5.07
C LEU A 127 12.40 14.01 3.82
N ILE A 128 13.45 14.40 3.10
CA ILE A 128 13.33 15.16 1.85
C ILE A 128 12.47 14.40 0.83
N ARG A 129 12.73 13.10 0.65
CA ARG A 129 11.96 12.26 -0.27
C ARG A 129 10.47 12.22 0.11
N GLU A 130 10.15 12.11 1.39
CA GLU A 130 8.78 12.05 1.88
C GLU A 130 8.06 13.40 1.71
N PHE A 131 8.73 14.51 2.02
CA PHE A 131 8.16 15.85 1.80
C PHE A 131 7.88 16.11 0.31
N LEU A 132 8.79 15.69 -0.59
CA LEU A 132 8.57 15.75 -2.04
C LEU A 132 7.40 14.86 -2.48
N ALA A 133 7.26 13.67 -1.91
CA ALA A 133 6.16 12.76 -2.22
C ALA A 133 4.81 13.34 -1.80
N ILE A 134 4.73 13.94 -0.61
CA ILE A 134 3.52 14.61 -0.12
C ILE A 134 3.21 15.86 -0.96
N ALA A 135 4.22 16.66 -1.32
CA ALA A 135 4.04 17.82 -2.17
C ALA A 135 3.48 17.45 -3.56
N ARG A 136 3.96 16.34 -4.14
CA ARG A 136 3.48 15.83 -5.43
C ARG A 136 2.03 15.33 -5.39
N LEU A 137 1.53 14.89 -4.23
CA LEU A 137 0.14 14.46 -4.06
C LEU A 137 -0.82 15.64 -3.80
N ALA A 138 -0.27 16.82 -3.49
CA ALA A 138 -1.04 18.02 -3.23
C ALA A 138 -1.31 18.85 -4.50
N GLU A 139 -0.58 18.58 -5.59
CA GLU A 139 -0.88 19.03 -6.97
C GLU A 139 -1.85 18.06 -7.66
#